data_AF-A0A9Q8P338-F1
#
_entry.id   AF-A0A9Q8P338-F1
#
_cell.length_a   1.000
_cell.length_b   1.000
_cell.length_c   1.000
_cell.angle_alpha   90.00
_cell.angle_beta   90.00
_cell.angle_gamma   90.00
#
_symmetry.space_group_name_H-M   'P 1'
#
loop_
_entity.id
_entity.type
_entity.pdbx_description
1 polymer ?
#
loop_
_entity_poly.entity_id
_entity_poly.type
_entity_poly.pdbx_seq_one_letter_code
_entity_poly.pdbx_strand_id
1 'polypeptide(L)'
;MSHDTDPDTTVSIRFNNLYYIASPNVPAAELAQYTGYFHSSDPLLTRSGTQAHTLCSSAPQMVVGLGAALHFVDNSTAPMNGTRILDWARIGQGGLNITLNALLYGALTKMATLAPDLGIEQADAATWSSTAQKLKTSTQALLFDQSANLFRDNTTSSGSTIHPQDGNVLAITQNLTATSYQSHLISTTLAFRLTPFGAPAPELPSSISPFIGCQEIFSHFATAEGNASAALNLIKTQWRYMLRAFSNCSTIEGYDADGSLMYGCYPGAESFVSHAHAWSTGPVYSLLTEVVGLKASKIDVMAREGNLEF
;
A
#
# COMPACT_ATOMS: atom_id res chain seq x y z
N MET A 1 -36.84 -27.09 -16.32
CA MET A 1 -36.71 -26.10 -15.23
C MET A 1 -35.36 -25.43 -15.44
N SER A 2 -35.34 -24.22 -15.97
CA SER A 2 -34.08 -23.47 -16.15
C SER A 2 -33.63 -22.97 -14.78
N HIS A 3 -32.38 -23.22 -14.43
CA HIS A 3 -31.70 -22.53 -13.34
C HIS A 3 -31.37 -21.13 -13.84
N ASP A 4 -32.13 -20.16 -13.37
CA ASP A 4 -31.79 -18.74 -13.48
C ASP A 4 -30.80 -18.46 -12.34
N THR A 5 -29.53 -18.29 -12.67
CA THR A 5 -28.51 -17.81 -11.74
C THR A 5 -28.39 -16.31 -11.92
N ASP A 6 -29.11 -15.55 -11.10
CA ASP A 6 -28.95 -14.10 -11.00
C ASP A 6 -27.51 -13.79 -10.50
N PRO A 7 -26.65 -13.14 -11.31
CA PRO A 7 -25.27 -12.86 -10.94
C PRO A 7 -25.12 -11.68 -9.96
N ASP A 8 -26.19 -10.92 -9.70
CA ASP A 8 -26.13 -9.71 -8.86
C ASP A 8 -26.77 -9.93 -7.49
N THR A 9 -26.10 -10.72 -6.64
CA THR A 9 -26.46 -10.79 -5.21
C THR A 9 -25.94 -9.55 -4.47
N THR A 10 -26.43 -8.37 -4.84
CA THR A 10 -26.13 -7.11 -4.15
C THR A 10 -26.92 -7.06 -2.84
N VAL A 11 -26.29 -7.41 -1.72
CA VAL A 11 -26.89 -7.20 -0.39
C VAL A 11 -26.73 -5.73 0.00
N SER A 12 -27.80 -4.95 -0.12
CA SER A 12 -27.84 -3.59 0.44
C SER A 12 -28.02 -3.65 1.95
N ILE A 13 -26.91 -3.55 2.68
CA ILE A 13 -26.94 -3.35 4.13
C ILE A 13 -27.19 -1.86 4.39
N ARG A 14 -28.43 -1.51 4.77
CA ARG A 14 -28.74 -0.18 5.29
C ARG A 14 -28.37 -0.15 6.77
N PHE A 15 -27.25 0.48 7.10
CA PHE A 15 -26.98 0.84 8.49
C PHE A 15 -27.99 1.92 8.89
N ASN A 16 -28.99 1.56 9.70
CA ASN A 16 -29.92 2.56 10.24
C ASN A 16 -29.15 3.62 11.03
N ASN A 17 -28.09 3.21 11.75
CA ASN A 17 -27.10 4.06 12.39
C ASN A 17 -25.70 3.45 12.18
N LEU A 18 -24.76 4.22 11.63
CA LEU A 18 -23.33 3.91 11.67
C LEU A 18 -22.71 4.72 12.80
N TYR A 19 -22.35 4.06 13.90
CA TYR A 19 -21.61 4.68 14.99
C TYR A 19 -20.11 4.52 14.71
N TYR A 20 -19.50 5.55 14.15
CA TYR A 20 -18.05 5.64 14.04
C TYR A 20 -17.55 6.79 14.90
N ILE A 21 -16.47 6.57 15.63
CA ILE A 21 -15.78 7.63 16.35
C ILE A 21 -14.76 8.20 15.37
N ALA A 22 -15.09 9.33 14.76
CA ALA A 22 -14.09 10.17 14.11
C ALA A 22 -13.04 10.55 15.15
N SER A 23 -11.76 10.50 14.80
CA SER A 23 -10.74 11.19 15.57
C SER A 23 -11.21 12.64 15.75
N PRO A 24 -11.30 13.16 16.97
CA PRO A 24 -11.87 14.48 17.19
C PRO A 24 -10.99 15.53 16.47
N ASN A 25 -11.63 16.55 15.91
CA ASN A 25 -10.98 17.75 15.36
C ASN A 25 -10.41 18.58 16.52
N VAL A 26 -9.43 18.01 17.23
CA VAL A 26 -8.69 18.69 18.28
C VAL A 26 -7.47 19.32 17.62
N PRO A 27 -7.28 20.65 17.71
CA PRO A 27 -6.05 21.30 17.26
C PRO A 27 -4.83 20.56 17.84
N ALA A 28 -3.78 20.36 17.04
CA ALA A 28 -2.62 19.54 17.44
C ALA A 28 -1.98 19.95 18.79
N ALA A 29 -2.09 21.24 19.16
CA ALA A 29 -1.62 21.78 20.43
C ALA A 29 -2.40 21.26 21.67
N GLU A 30 -3.64 20.84 21.49
CA GLU A 30 -4.54 20.40 22.56
C GLU A 30 -4.54 18.87 22.74
N LEU A 31 -4.11 18.11 21.73
CA LEU A 31 -3.97 16.65 21.81
C LEU A 31 -2.99 16.20 22.93
N ALA A 32 -1.96 17.00 23.20
CA ALA A 32 -1.00 16.73 24.26
C ALA A 32 -1.57 16.90 25.69
N GLN A 33 -2.76 17.49 25.84
CA GLN A 33 -3.40 17.77 27.12
C GLN A 33 -4.58 16.84 27.42
N TYR A 34 -4.91 15.92 26.51
CA TYR A 34 -6.07 15.03 26.64
C TYR A 34 -5.82 13.93 27.68
N THR A 35 -6.62 13.91 28.75
CA THR A 35 -6.47 12.99 29.90
C THR A 35 -7.71 12.13 30.17
N GLY A 36 -8.71 12.12 29.27
CA GLY A 36 -10.01 11.47 29.49
C GLY A 36 -10.22 10.13 28.78
N TYR A 37 -11.17 9.33 29.29
CA TYR A 37 -11.76 8.19 28.56
C TYR A 37 -12.74 8.67 27.49
N PHE A 38 -12.78 7.97 26.35
CA PHE A 38 -13.63 8.30 25.20
C PHE A 38 -15.13 8.20 25.55
N HIS A 39 -15.77 9.35 25.70
CA HIS A 39 -17.22 9.51 25.57
C HIS A 39 -17.48 10.69 24.63
N SER A 40 -18.14 10.44 23.50
CA SER A 40 -18.63 11.50 22.62
C SER A 40 -20.16 11.44 22.58
N SER A 41 -20.80 12.52 23.04
CA SER A 41 -22.24 12.75 22.94
C SER A 41 -22.54 13.97 22.06
N ASP A 42 -21.64 14.30 21.13
CA ASP A 42 -21.72 15.53 20.35
C ASP A 42 -22.64 15.37 19.12
N PRO A 43 -23.74 16.15 19.03
CA PRO A 43 -24.66 16.15 17.90
C PRO A 43 -24.08 16.71 16.58
N LEU A 44 -22.84 17.21 16.56
CA LEU A 44 -22.13 17.65 15.34
C LEU A 44 -21.46 16.48 14.58
N LEU A 45 -21.45 15.27 15.13
CA LEU A 45 -20.85 14.08 14.50
C LEU A 45 -21.64 13.48 13.33
N THR A 46 -22.83 13.98 13.01
CA THR A 46 -23.71 13.39 11.98
C THR A 46 -23.57 13.99 10.58
N ARG A 47 -22.37 14.44 10.17
CA ARG A 47 -22.16 14.84 8.78
C ARG A 47 -20.91 14.18 8.19
N SER A 48 -21.14 13.47 7.07
CA SER A 48 -20.17 13.15 6.01
C SER A 48 -19.31 14.33 5.54
N GLY A 49 -19.60 15.55 6.00
CA GLY A 49 -18.84 16.77 5.72
C GLY A 49 -17.57 16.97 6.54
N THR A 50 -17.30 16.25 7.62
CA THR A 50 -16.04 16.44 8.39
C THR A 50 -14.82 15.90 7.64
N GLN A 51 -14.89 14.72 7.03
CA GLN A 51 -13.78 14.16 6.25
C GLN A 51 -13.53 14.95 4.96
N ALA A 52 -14.58 15.36 4.25
CA ALA A 52 -14.47 16.22 3.08
C ALA A 52 -13.88 17.60 3.45
N HIS A 53 -14.33 18.20 4.56
CA HIS A 53 -13.75 19.44 5.07
C HIS A 53 -12.28 19.28 5.46
N THR A 54 -11.91 18.19 6.14
CA THR A 54 -10.50 17.91 6.49
C THR A 54 -9.64 17.73 5.23
N LEU A 55 -10.13 17.00 4.22
CA LEU A 55 -9.43 16.83 2.94
C LEU A 55 -9.25 18.16 2.19
N CYS A 56 -10.32 18.94 2.01
CA CYS A 56 -10.25 20.27 1.38
C CYS A 56 -9.33 21.22 2.15
N SER A 57 -9.37 21.20 3.49
CA SER A 57 -8.51 22.05 4.32
C SER A 57 -7.02 21.68 4.28
N SER A 58 -6.72 20.43 3.90
CA SER A 58 -5.35 19.92 3.77
C SER A 58 -4.82 19.99 2.33
N ALA A 59 -5.67 20.32 1.36
CA ALA A 59 -5.32 20.34 -0.06
C ALA A 59 -4.12 21.25 -0.37
N PRO A 60 -3.99 22.48 0.19
CA PRO A 60 -2.81 23.30 -0.02
C PRO A 60 -1.50 22.62 0.44
N GLN A 61 -1.53 21.91 1.57
CA GLN A 61 -0.36 21.19 2.09
C GLN A 61 -0.01 19.99 1.21
N MET A 62 -1.02 19.31 0.63
CA MET A 62 -0.79 18.23 -0.33
C MET A 62 -0.11 18.74 -1.61
N VAL A 63 -0.52 19.91 -2.13
CA VAL A 63 0.13 20.57 -3.27
C VAL A 63 1.60 20.86 -2.96
N VAL A 64 1.88 21.45 -1.78
CA VAL A 64 3.25 21.73 -1.33
C VAL A 64 4.08 20.45 -1.22
N GLY A 65 3.51 19.39 -0.62
CA GLY A 65 4.18 18.10 -0.47
C GLY A 65 4.54 17.45 -1.81
N LEU A 66 3.61 17.45 -2.76
CA LEU A 66 3.87 16.96 -4.12
C LEU A 66 4.88 17.85 -4.85
N GLY A 67 4.79 19.18 -4.72
CA GLY A 67 5.76 20.11 -5.30
C GLY A 67 7.20 19.83 -4.85
N ALA A 68 7.38 19.53 -3.55
CA ALA A 68 8.68 19.14 -3.01
C ALA A 68 9.18 17.79 -3.56
N ALA A 69 8.29 16.82 -3.75
CA ALA A 69 8.65 15.52 -4.33
C ALA A 69 9.07 15.65 -5.81
N LEU A 70 8.41 16.53 -6.57
CA LEU A 70 8.70 16.77 -7.98
C LEU A 70 10.11 17.33 -8.23
N HIS A 71 10.76 17.94 -7.23
CA HIS A 71 12.15 18.39 -7.37
C HIS A 71 13.16 17.24 -7.54
N PHE A 72 12.77 16.03 -7.19
CA PHE A 72 13.60 14.82 -7.35
C PHE A 72 13.29 14.04 -8.62
N VAL A 73 12.32 14.51 -9.43
CA VAL A 73 12.04 13.95 -10.74
C VAL A 73 13.17 14.34 -11.69
N ASP A 74 13.79 13.34 -12.31
CA ASP A 74 14.88 13.56 -13.23
C ASP A 74 14.36 14.18 -14.54
N ASN A 75 14.87 15.36 -14.90
CA ASN A 75 14.41 16.10 -16.08
C ASN A 75 14.69 15.39 -17.42
N SER A 76 15.62 14.43 -17.45
CA SER A 76 16.03 13.73 -18.66
C SER A 76 15.34 12.37 -18.85
N THR A 77 15.06 11.68 -17.75
CA THR A 77 14.48 10.32 -17.76
C THR A 77 13.03 10.29 -17.29
N ALA A 78 12.59 11.24 -16.45
CA ALA A 78 11.28 11.41 -15.80
C ALA A 78 10.96 10.61 -14.51
N PRO A 79 11.58 9.46 -14.18
CA PRO A 79 11.45 8.88 -12.85
C PRO A 79 12.11 9.73 -11.77
N MET A 80 11.61 9.58 -10.54
CA MET A 80 12.27 10.11 -9.35
C MET A 80 13.60 9.41 -9.12
N ASN A 81 14.66 10.19 -8.95
CA ASN A 81 15.99 9.71 -8.62
C ASN A 81 16.21 9.77 -7.11
N GLY A 82 16.32 8.60 -6.48
CA GLY A 82 16.67 8.44 -5.07
C GLY A 82 18.10 8.89 -4.81
N THR A 83 18.26 10.15 -4.37
CA THR A 83 19.57 10.73 -4.04
C THR A 83 20.06 10.40 -2.62
N ARG A 84 19.26 9.65 -1.86
CA ARG A 84 19.59 9.17 -0.52
C ARG A 84 19.75 7.66 -0.56
N ILE A 85 20.76 7.15 0.14
CA ILE A 85 21.17 5.75 0.14
C ILE A 85 20.80 5.01 1.43
N LEU A 86 20.20 5.72 2.39
CA LEU A 86 19.76 5.13 3.66
C LEU A 86 18.26 4.88 3.57
N ASP A 87 17.89 3.63 3.72
CA ASP A 87 16.53 3.15 3.89
C ASP A 87 16.58 2.00 4.91
N TRP A 88 15.47 1.75 5.60
CA TRP A 88 15.44 1.02 6.86
C TRP A 88 15.89 -0.44 6.67
N ALA A 89 17.18 -0.68 6.95
CA ALA A 89 17.92 -1.93 6.76
C ALA A 89 17.99 -2.49 5.32
N ARG A 90 17.53 -1.72 4.33
CA ARG A 90 17.57 -2.08 2.90
C ARG A 90 19.00 -2.07 2.36
N ILE A 91 19.31 -3.01 1.46
CA ILE A 91 20.55 -2.97 0.67
C ILE A 91 20.32 -2.35 -0.70
N GLY A 92 21.34 -1.68 -1.23
CA GLY A 92 21.34 -1.23 -2.63
C GLY A 92 20.44 -0.04 -2.95
N GLN A 93 20.02 0.75 -1.94
CA GLN A 93 19.15 1.92 -2.12
C GLN A 93 19.79 3.01 -3.01
N GLY A 94 18.94 3.75 -3.71
CA GLY A 94 19.30 4.90 -4.55
C GLY A 94 18.95 4.71 -6.02
N GLY A 95 19.36 5.66 -6.86
CA GLY A 95 19.06 5.62 -8.30
C GLY A 95 17.57 5.72 -8.60
N LEU A 96 17.16 5.31 -9.81
CA LEU A 96 15.74 5.27 -10.15
C LEU A 96 15.12 4.03 -9.51
N ASN A 97 14.46 4.21 -8.37
CA ASN A 97 13.98 3.13 -7.51
C ASN A 97 12.50 2.82 -7.75
N ILE A 98 12.14 1.52 -7.86
CA ILE A 98 10.77 1.11 -8.18
C ILE A 98 9.75 1.49 -7.10
N THR A 99 10.08 1.34 -5.82
CA THR A 99 9.19 1.67 -4.69
C THR A 99 8.87 3.16 -4.66
N LEU A 100 9.91 4.00 -4.75
CA LEU A 100 9.73 5.46 -4.78
C LEU A 100 8.87 5.89 -5.96
N ASN A 101 9.12 5.34 -7.14
CA ASN A 101 8.38 5.69 -8.34
C ASN A 101 6.94 5.17 -8.32
N ALA A 102 6.67 3.97 -7.79
CA ALA A 102 5.32 3.46 -7.61
C ALA A 102 4.49 4.35 -6.67
N LEU A 103 5.07 4.76 -5.53
CA LEU A 103 4.42 5.65 -4.58
C LEU A 103 4.15 7.04 -5.18
N LEU A 104 5.14 7.62 -5.86
CA LEU A 104 4.97 8.92 -6.51
C LEU A 104 3.92 8.87 -7.63
N TYR A 105 3.91 7.82 -8.46
CA TYR A 105 2.88 7.61 -9.47
C TYR A 105 1.47 7.56 -8.86
N GLY A 106 1.29 6.76 -7.80
CA GLY A 106 0.02 6.65 -7.10
C GLY A 106 -0.44 7.98 -6.52
N ALA A 107 0.47 8.73 -5.89
CA ALA A 107 0.18 10.03 -5.31
C ALA A 107 -0.22 11.07 -6.38
N LEU A 108 0.55 11.19 -7.47
CA LEU A 108 0.26 12.11 -8.57
C LEU A 108 -1.08 11.79 -9.24
N THR A 109 -1.36 10.51 -9.51
CA THR A 109 -2.59 10.07 -10.17
C THR A 109 -3.82 10.32 -9.30
N LYS A 110 -3.74 9.98 -8.00
CA LYS A 110 -4.84 10.22 -7.04
C LYS A 110 -5.11 11.70 -6.86
N MET A 111 -4.06 12.51 -6.69
CA MET A 111 -4.21 13.96 -6.51
C MET A 111 -4.71 14.66 -7.77
N ALA A 112 -4.27 14.23 -8.96
CA ALA A 112 -4.82 14.76 -10.21
C ALA A 112 -6.31 14.41 -10.38
N THR A 113 -6.72 13.22 -9.95
CA THR A 113 -8.13 12.77 -9.99
C THR A 113 -9.00 13.56 -9.02
N LEU A 114 -8.52 13.79 -7.80
CA LEU A 114 -9.25 14.52 -6.74
C LEU A 114 -9.16 16.04 -6.88
N ALA A 115 -8.33 16.56 -7.79
CA ALA A 115 -8.08 17.99 -7.90
C ALA A 115 -9.36 18.84 -8.07
N PRO A 116 -10.34 18.46 -8.92
CA PRO A 116 -11.59 19.20 -9.05
C PRO A 116 -12.37 19.29 -7.72
N ASP A 117 -12.45 18.20 -6.97
CA ASP A 117 -13.21 18.12 -5.72
C ASP A 117 -12.52 18.87 -4.57
N LEU A 118 -11.19 18.96 -4.63
CA LEU A 118 -10.37 19.65 -3.64
C LEU A 118 -10.15 21.14 -3.96
N GLY A 119 -10.68 21.63 -5.08
CA GLY A 119 -10.48 23.02 -5.53
C GLY A 119 -9.02 23.33 -5.89
N ILE A 120 -8.26 22.31 -6.30
CA ILE A 120 -6.87 22.45 -6.75
C ILE A 120 -6.86 22.98 -8.20
N GLU A 121 -5.85 23.78 -8.54
CA GLU A 121 -5.73 24.37 -9.87
C GLU A 121 -5.59 23.30 -10.97
N GLN A 122 -6.32 23.50 -12.07
CA GLN A 122 -6.29 22.58 -13.22
C GLN A 122 -4.89 22.43 -13.82
N ALA A 123 -4.05 23.46 -13.73
CA ALA A 123 -2.67 23.43 -14.20
C ALA A 123 -1.79 22.46 -13.40
N ASP A 124 -1.98 22.40 -12.07
CA ASP A 124 -1.29 21.46 -11.20
C ASP A 124 -1.73 20.02 -11.51
N ALA A 125 -3.04 19.80 -11.62
CA ALA A 125 -3.60 18.49 -11.97
C ALA A 125 -3.08 17.97 -13.32
N ALA A 126 -2.99 18.85 -14.33
CA ALA A 126 -2.43 18.51 -15.64
C ALA A 126 -0.94 18.18 -15.56
N THR A 127 -0.17 18.92 -14.76
CA THR A 127 1.26 18.66 -14.52
C THR A 127 1.46 17.31 -13.86
N TRP A 128 0.67 16.97 -12.85
CA TRP A 128 0.74 15.69 -12.15
C TRP A 128 0.38 14.51 -13.05
N SER A 129 -0.70 14.62 -13.83
CA SER A 129 -1.09 13.59 -14.80
C SER A 129 0.00 13.34 -15.85
N SER A 130 0.52 14.42 -16.45
CA SER A 130 1.60 14.32 -17.45
C SER A 130 2.88 13.69 -16.87
N THR A 131 3.23 14.08 -15.65
CA THR A 131 4.40 13.53 -14.95
C THR A 131 4.20 12.05 -14.61
N ALA A 132 3.02 11.66 -14.11
CA ALA A 132 2.70 10.27 -13.79
C ALA A 132 2.79 9.37 -15.04
N GLN A 133 2.26 9.82 -16.18
CA GLN A 133 2.33 9.07 -17.44
C GLN A 133 3.78 8.85 -17.92
N LYS A 134 4.62 9.89 -17.84
CA LYS A 134 6.05 9.78 -18.18
C LYS A 134 6.77 8.84 -17.22
N LEU A 135 6.55 8.99 -15.91
CA LEU A 135 7.12 8.13 -14.88
C LEU A 135 6.77 6.66 -15.11
N LYS A 136 5.50 6.36 -15.38
CA LYS A 136 5.03 5.00 -15.71
C LYS A 136 5.77 4.45 -16.92
N THR A 137 5.81 5.20 -18.02
CA THR A 137 6.49 4.77 -19.26
C THR A 137 7.98 4.50 -19.04
N SER A 138 8.69 5.42 -18.40
CA SER A 138 10.12 5.29 -18.16
C SER A 138 10.46 4.20 -17.15
N THR A 139 9.64 4.01 -16.12
CA THR A 139 9.84 2.92 -15.13
C THR A 139 9.71 1.55 -15.78
N GLN A 140 8.74 1.38 -16.69
CA GLN A 140 8.62 0.15 -17.49
C GLN A 140 9.87 -0.09 -18.33
N ALA A 141 10.35 0.93 -19.04
CA ALA A 141 11.52 0.81 -19.91
C ALA A 141 12.82 0.52 -19.16
N LEU A 142 12.99 1.07 -17.96
CA LEU A 142 14.26 1.05 -17.24
C LEU A 142 14.37 -0.06 -16.19
N LEU A 143 13.25 -0.44 -15.55
CA LEU A 143 13.27 -1.32 -14.39
C LEU A 143 12.59 -2.66 -14.61
N PHE A 144 11.68 -2.81 -15.59
CA PHE A 144 11.00 -4.08 -15.78
C PHE A 144 11.94 -5.12 -16.41
N ASP A 145 12.19 -6.21 -15.68
CA ASP A 145 12.92 -7.37 -16.16
C ASP A 145 11.95 -8.41 -16.70
N GLN A 146 11.80 -8.43 -18.02
CA GLN A 146 10.90 -9.35 -18.70
C GLN A 146 11.25 -10.82 -18.47
N SER A 147 12.53 -11.15 -18.23
CA SER A 147 12.94 -12.53 -17.98
C SER A 147 12.51 -13.04 -16.61
N ALA A 148 12.47 -12.14 -15.62
CA ALA A 148 12.04 -12.43 -14.26
C ALA A 148 10.53 -12.19 -14.05
N ASN A 149 9.84 -11.53 -15.00
CA ASN A 149 8.48 -11.02 -14.85
C ASN A 149 8.30 -10.08 -13.64
N LEU A 150 9.36 -9.34 -13.29
CA LEU A 150 9.40 -8.47 -12.11
C LEU A 150 10.18 -7.20 -12.41
N PHE A 151 9.88 -6.12 -11.68
CA PHE A 151 10.75 -4.96 -11.64
C PHE A 151 12.01 -5.24 -10.82
N ARG A 152 13.13 -4.70 -11.28
CA ARG A 152 14.37 -4.56 -10.52
C ARG A 152 14.21 -3.46 -9.47
N ASP A 153 15.03 -3.52 -8.42
CA ASP A 153 14.94 -2.58 -7.30
C ASP A 153 15.23 -1.15 -7.72
N ASN A 154 16.33 -0.96 -8.45
CA ASN A 154 16.71 0.31 -9.00
C ASN A 154 17.82 0.17 -10.06
N THR A 155 18.27 1.29 -10.60
CA THR A 155 19.31 1.36 -11.64
C THR A 155 20.75 1.29 -11.13
N THR A 156 20.99 1.18 -9.82
CA THR A 156 22.36 1.00 -9.30
C THR A 156 22.86 -0.41 -9.59
N SER A 157 24.18 -0.62 -9.59
CA SER A 157 24.76 -1.95 -9.82
C SER A 157 24.24 -2.99 -8.84
N SER A 158 24.07 -2.64 -7.56
CA SER A 158 23.55 -3.54 -6.53
C SER A 158 22.04 -3.72 -6.64
N GLY A 159 21.26 -2.65 -6.80
CA GLY A 159 19.80 -2.76 -6.90
C GLY A 159 19.32 -3.44 -8.19
N SER A 160 20.12 -3.35 -9.27
CA SER A 160 19.77 -4.01 -10.53
C SER A 160 19.74 -5.53 -10.45
N THR A 161 20.38 -6.15 -9.45
CA THR A 161 20.37 -7.61 -9.27
C THR A 161 19.24 -8.11 -8.36
N ILE A 162 18.46 -7.19 -7.78
CA ILE A 162 17.41 -7.48 -6.81
C ILE A 162 16.05 -7.25 -7.49
N HIS A 163 15.12 -8.19 -7.32
CA HIS A 163 13.71 -8.01 -7.67
C HIS A 163 12.91 -7.91 -6.37
N PRO A 164 12.70 -6.70 -5.85
CA PRO A 164 12.24 -6.49 -4.49
C PRO A 164 10.78 -6.94 -4.31
N GLN A 165 10.40 -7.29 -3.09
CA GLN A 165 9.01 -7.55 -2.73
C GLN A 165 8.23 -6.23 -2.76
N ASP A 166 8.69 -5.21 -2.03
CA ASP A 166 8.01 -3.92 -1.84
C ASP A 166 7.69 -3.21 -3.16
N GLY A 167 8.68 -3.06 -4.03
CA GLY A 167 8.55 -2.36 -5.29
C GLY A 167 7.57 -3.02 -6.24
N ASN A 168 7.58 -4.35 -6.29
CA ASN A 168 6.69 -5.12 -7.15
C ASN A 168 5.25 -5.07 -6.63
N VAL A 169 5.01 -5.25 -5.32
CA VAL A 169 3.63 -5.17 -4.77
C VAL A 169 3.07 -3.75 -4.84
N LEU A 170 3.91 -2.73 -4.69
CA LEU A 170 3.53 -1.33 -4.85
C LEU A 170 3.28 -0.96 -6.30
N ALA A 171 4.04 -1.50 -7.26
CA ALA A 171 3.77 -1.29 -8.68
C ALA A 171 2.37 -1.80 -9.07
N ILE A 172 1.94 -2.93 -8.51
CA ILE A 172 0.59 -3.44 -8.72
C ILE A 172 -0.44 -2.56 -7.97
N THR A 173 -0.29 -2.34 -6.66
CA THR A 173 -1.29 -1.61 -5.83
C THR A 173 -1.47 -0.14 -6.20
N GLN A 174 -0.44 0.52 -6.74
CA GLN A 174 -0.54 1.89 -7.23
C GLN A 174 -0.90 1.99 -8.72
N ASN A 175 -1.19 0.87 -9.41
CA ASN A 175 -1.52 0.83 -10.84
C ASN A 175 -0.39 1.31 -11.79
N LEU A 176 0.87 1.11 -11.39
CA LEU A 176 2.05 1.44 -12.20
C LEU A 176 2.28 0.42 -13.34
N THR A 177 1.76 -0.80 -13.22
CA THR A 177 1.88 -1.82 -14.26
C THR A 177 1.28 -1.37 -15.59
N ALA A 178 1.87 -1.80 -16.71
CA ALA A 178 1.44 -1.47 -18.06
C ALA A 178 0.08 -2.09 -18.41
N THR A 179 -0.19 -3.31 -17.92
CA THR A 179 -1.42 -4.06 -18.20
C THR A 179 -1.87 -4.88 -16.99
N SER A 180 -3.15 -5.28 -16.96
CA SER A 180 -3.68 -6.24 -15.98
C SER A 180 -2.94 -7.58 -16.04
N TYR A 181 -2.58 -8.02 -17.25
CA TYR A 181 -1.78 -9.23 -17.46
C TYR A 181 -0.40 -9.14 -16.82
N GLN A 182 0.31 -8.00 -16.94
CA GLN A 182 1.59 -7.79 -16.26
C GLN A 182 1.41 -7.82 -14.72
N SER A 183 0.36 -7.18 -14.21
CA SER A 183 -0.03 -7.24 -12.80
C SER A 183 -0.22 -8.68 -12.31
N HIS A 184 -0.93 -9.51 -13.09
CA HIS A 184 -1.16 -10.92 -12.77
C HIS A 184 0.14 -11.74 -12.81
N LEU A 185 1.02 -11.50 -13.79
CA LEU A 185 2.34 -12.15 -13.87
C LEU A 185 3.22 -11.83 -12.66
N ILE A 186 3.30 -10.56 -12.25
CA ILE A 186 4.08 -10.15 -11.08
C ILE A 186 3.51 -10.83 -9.82
N SER A 187 2.19 -10.75 -9.61
CA SER A 187 1.49 -11.39 -8.48
C SER A 187 1.77 -12.89 -8.40
N THR A 188 1.66 -13.59 -9.54
CA THR A 188 1.95 -15.02 -9.63
C THR A 188 3.42 -15.33 -9.33
N THR A 189 4.34 -14.52 -9.84
CA THR A 189 5.79 -14.69 -9.60
C THR A 189 6.14 -14.47 -8.13
N LEU A 190 5.52 -13.50 -7.47
CA LEU A 190 5.70 -13.27 -6.03
C LEU A 190 5.16 -14.44 -5.20
N ALA A 191 3.98 -14.97 -5.54
CA ALA A 191 3.38 -16.10 -4.82
C ALA A 191 4.30 -17.35 -4.81
N PHE A 192 5.13 -17.54 -5.85
CA PHE A 192 6.11 -18.63 -5.90
C PHE A 192 7.27 -18.49 -4.90
N ARG A 193 7.46 -17.32 -4.28
CA ARG A 193 8.51 -17.07 -3.28
C ARG A 193 8.11 -17.50 -1.86
N LEU A 194 6.85 -17.87 -1.66
CA LEU A 194 6.33 -18.20 -0.35
C LEU A 194 7.09 -19.40 0.26
N THR A 195 7.72 -19.18 1.40
CA THR A 195 8.40 -20.22 2.18
C THR A 195 7.46 -20.78 3.26
N PRO A 196 7.85 -21.83 4.01
CA PRO A 196 7.08 -22.27 5.18
C PRO A 196 6.90 -21.20 6.26
N PHE A 197 7.74 -20.16 6.27
CA PHE A 197 7.75 -19.10 7.28
C PHE A 197 7.05 -17.83 6.81
N GLY A 198 6.95 -17.57 5.50
CA GLY A 198 6.31 -16.40 4.94
C GLY A 198 6.96 -15.93 3.63
N ALA A 199 6.58 -14.75 3.15
CA ALA A 199 7.13 -14.17 1.92
C ALA A 199 8.42 -13.36 2.25
N PRO A 200 9.59 -13.78 1.75
CA PRO A 200 10.84 -13.05 1.97
C PRO A 200 10.85 -11.70 1.23
N ALA A 201 11.58 -10.73 1.78
CA ALA A 201 11.85 -9.43 1.18
C ALA A 201 13.31 -9.36 0.69
N PRO A 202 13.61 -9.65 -0.59
CA PRO A 202 15.00 -9.71 -1.08
C PRO A 202 15.79 -8.40 -0.92
N GLU A 203 15.10 -7.26 -0.89
CA GLU A 203 15.66 -5.92 -0.65
C GLU A 203 16.13 -5.71 0.80
N LEU A 204 15.66 -6.55 1.72
CA LEU A 204 16.03 -6.59 3.13
C LEU A 204 16.54 -8.01 3.45
N PRO A 205 17.85 -8.28 3.25
CA PRO A 205 18.38 -9.63 3.25
C PRO A 205 17.97 -10.45 4.46
N SER A 206 17.64 -11.71 4.19
CA SER A 206 17.17 -12.70 5.18
C SER A 206 15.91 -12.32 5.95
N SER A 207 15.16 -11.27 5.59
CA SER A 207 13.99 -10.87 6.38
C SER A 207 12.65 -11.23 5.74
N ILE A 208 11.67 -11.50 6.59
CA ILE A 208 10.26 -11.47 6.28
C ILE A 208 9.68 -10.23 6.97
N SER A 209 9.10 -9.33 6.17
CA SER A 209 8.46 -8.11 6.67
C SER A 209 6.94 -8.26 6.58
N PRO A 210 6.22 -8.44 7.71
CA PRO A 210 4.76 -8.38 7.72
C PRO A 210 4.18 -7.09 7.15
N PHE A 211 4.88 -5.96 7.25
CA PHE A 211 4.48 -4.71 6.62
C PHE A 211 4.35 -4.85 5.10
N ILE A 212 5.39 -5.36 4.44
CA ILE A 212 5.36 -5.59 2.99
C ILE A 212 4.48 -6.79 2.64
N GLY A 213 4.44 -7.83 3.48
CA GLY A 213 3.51 -8.94 3.34
C GLY A 213 2.04 -8.49 3.31
N CYS A 214 1.66 -7.45 4.05
CA CYS A 214 0.33 -6.86 3.94
C CYS A 214 0.07 -6.28 2.54
N GLN A 215 1.06 -5.60 1.95
CA GLN A 215 0.96 -5.07 0.60
C GLN A 215 0.90 -6.20 -0.45
N GLU A 216 1.62 -7.30 -0.24
CA GLU A 216 1.54 -8.47 -1.11
C GLU A 216 0.15 -9.11 -1.08
N ILE A 217 -0.48 -9.25 0.10
CA ILE A 217 -1.88 -9.67 0.20
C ILE A 217 -2.78 -8.80 -0.65
N PHE A 218 -2.66 -7.48 -0.51
CA PHE A 218 -3.49 -6.53 -1.28
C PHE A 218 -3.24 -6.66 -2.77
N SER A 219 -1.98 -6.86 -3.18
CA SER A 219 -1.62 -7.07 -4.58
C SER A 219 -2.24 -8.35 -5.16
N HIS A 220 -2.27 -9.44 -4.39
CA HIS A 220 -2.88 -10.70 -4.79
C HIS A 220 -4.39 -10.57 -4.95
N PHE A 221 -5.09 -9.99 -3.97
CA PHE A 221 -6.53 -9.75 -4.08
C PHE A 221 -6.89 -8.87 -5.29
N ALA A 222 -6.14 -7.79 -5.49
CA ALA A 222 -6.40 -6.88 -6.60
C ALA A 222 -6.04 -7.46 -7.99
N THR A 223 -5.48 -8.67 -8.05
CA THR A 223 -5.19 -9.42 -9.30
C THR A 223 -5.90 -10.78 -9.36
N ALA A 224 -6.78 -11.07 -8.39
CA ALA A 224 -7.29 -12.40 -8.14
C ALA A 224 -8.23 -12.92 -9.23
N GLU A 225 -8.92 -12.08 -9.99
CA GLU A 225 -9.93 -12.50 -10.99
C GLU A 225 -10.89 -13.60 -10.46
N GLY A 226 -11.31 -13.48 -9.19
CA GLY A 226 -12.15 -14.46 -8.49
C GLY A 226 -11.39 -15.59 -7.78
N ASN A 227 -10.08 -15.72 -7.99
CA ASN A 227 -9.20 -16.69 -7.34
C ASN A 227 -8.28 -16.03 -6.28
N ALA A 228 -8.76 -15.98 -5.04
CA ALA A 228 -8.02 -15.43 -3.91
C ALA A 228 -6.94 -16.38 -3.32
N SER A 229 -6.60 -17.48 -3.99
CA SER A 229 -5.76 -18.53 -3.39
C SER A 229 -4.37 -18.03 -2.98
N ALA A 230 -3.72 -17.18 -3.79
CA ALA A 230 -2.41 -16.63 -3.47
C ALA A 230 -2.45 -15.79 -2.17
N ALA A 231 -3.42 -14.87 -2.07
CA ALA A 231 -3.63 -14.04 -0.88
C ALA A 231 -3.91 -14.88 0.37
N LEU A 232 -4.84 -15.85 0.27
CA LEU A 232 -5.23 -16.69 1.40
C LEU A 232 -4.10 -17.64 1.82
N ASN A 233 -3.28 -18.13 0.89
CA ASN A 233 -2.12 -18.95 1.20
C ASN A 233 -1.06 -18.14 1.94
N LEU A 234 -0.77 -16.93 1.49
CA LEU A 234 0.16 -16.03 2.18
C LEU A 234 -0.33 -15.73 3.62
N ILE A 235 -1.62 -15.39 3.80
CA ILE A 235 -2.23 -15.18 5.13
C ILE A 235 -2.06 -16.42 6.01
N LYS A 236 -2.47 -17.59 5.51
CA LYS A 236 -2.46 -18.86 6.26
C LYS A 236 -1.06 -19.35 6.59
N THR A 237 -0.05 -18.97 5.82
CA THR A 237 1.35 -19.38 6.06
C THR A 237 2.01 -18.39 7.01
N GLN A 238 2.15 -17.13 6.59
CA GLN A 238 2.93 -16.12 7.32
C GLN A 238 2.31 -15.74 8.66
N TRP A 239 1.01 -15.39 8.70
CA TRP A 239 0.38 -14.96 9.96
C TRP A 239 0.15 -16.12 10.91
N ARG A 240 -0.15 -17.32 10.40
CA ARG A 240 -0.24 -18.51 11.25
C ARG A 240 1.10 -18.84 11.89
N TYR A 241 2.19 -18.79 11.13
CA TYR A 241 3.53 -19.02 11.66
C TYR A 241 3.84 -17.99 12.73
N MET A 242 3.74 -16.70 12.39
CA MET A 242 4.00 -15.57 13.28
C MET A 242 3.23 -15.67 14.61
N LEU A 243 1.92 -15.93 14.54
CA LEU A 243 1.10 -16.05 15.74
C LEU A 243 1.49 -17.25 16.60
N ARG A 244 1.81 -18.41 15.99
CA ARG A 244 2.19 -19.60 16.75
C ARG A 244 3.60 -19.52 17.34
N ALA A 245 4.53 -18.89 16.63
CA ALA A 245 5.93 -18.85 17.01
C ALA A 245 6.22 -17.78 18.09
N PHE A 246 5.55 -16.61 18.05
CA PHE A 246 6.06 -15.43 18.77
C PHE A 246 5.11 -14.80 19.81
N SER A 247 3.80 -14.76 19.57
CA SER A 247 2.91 -13.95 20.43
C SER A 247 1.58 -14.62 20.80
N ASN A 248 1.05 -15.54 19.98
CA ASN A 248 -0.27 -16.17 20.13
C ASN A 248 -1.49 -15.22 20.20
N CYS A 249 -1.29 -13.91 20.38
CA CYS A 249 -2.37 -12.92 20.53
C CYS A 249 -2.12 -11.59 19.80
N SER A 250 -0.90 -11.29 19.34
CA SER A 250 -0.58 -10.09 18.56
C SER A 250 0.32 -10.38 17.36
N THR A 251 0.36 -9.44 16.42
CA THR A 251 1.24 -9.50 15.25
C THR A 251 2.57 -8.79 15.54
N ILE A 252 3.70 -9.34 15.11
CA ILE A 252 5.04 -8.79 15.39
C ILE A 252 5.53 -7.88 14.26
N GLU A 253 6.61 -7.15 14.52
CA GLU A 253 7.23 -6.19 13.60
C GLU A 253 7.84 -6.81 12.34
N GLY A 254 8.62 -7.88 12.52
CA GLY A 254 9.40 -8.55 11.48
C GLY A 254 10.20 -9.71 12.07
N TYR A 255 10.67 -10.61 11.21
CA TYR A 255 11.45 -11.79 11.62
C TYR A 255 12.27 -12.30 10.42
N ASP A 256 13.09 -13.33 10.61
CA ASP A 256 14.01 -13.80 9.59
C ASP A 256 13.33 -14.83 8.68
N ALA A 257 13.82 -14.95 7.46
CA ALA A 257 13.38 -15.90 6.46
C ALA A 257 13.62 -17.35 6.88
N ASP A 258 14.47 -17.61 7.88
CA ASP A 258 14.62 -18.90 8.54
C ASP A 258 13.59 -19.17 9.66
N GLY A 259 12.73 -18.18 9.95
CA GLY A 259 11.68 -18.26 10.95
C GLY A 259 12.11 -17.88 12.37
N SER A 260 13.36 -17.52 12.62
CA SER A 260 13.82 -17.03 13.93
C SER A 260 13.33 -15.61 14.21
N LEU A 261 13.22 -15.24 15.50
CA LEU A 261 12.88 -13.88 15.93
C LEU A 261 14.10 -12.96 15.79
N MET A 262 14.55 -12.77 14.56
CA MET A 262 15.66 -11.92 14.16
C MET A 262 15.13 -11.02 13.06
N TYR A 263 15.32 -9.70 13.16
CA TYR A 263 14.93 -8.82 12.06
C TYR A 263 16.15 -8.06 11.58
N GLY A 264 16.37 -7.99 10.27
CA GLY A 264 17.62 -7.48 9.68
C GLY A 264 18.00 -6.06 10.11
N CYS A 265 17.04 -5.27 10.61
CA CYS A 265 17.27 -3.94 11.17
C CYS A 265 17.85 -3.93 12.60
N TYR A 266 17.85 -5.07 13.29
CA TYR A 266 18.34 -5.23 14.67
C TYR A 266 19.35 -6.39 14.77
N PRO A 267 20.49 -6.33 14.05
CA PRO A 267 21.47 -7.42 14.11
C PRO A 267 22.00 -7.60 15.54
N GLY A 268 21.74 -8.77 16.14
CA GLY A 268 22.14 -9.12 17.51
C GLY A 268 21.35 -8.40 18.61
N ALA A 269 20.18 -7.85 18.29
CA ALA A 269 19.30 -7.12 19.21
C ALA A 269 17.84 -7.58 19.08
N GLU A 270 17.61 -8.88 19.17
CA GLU A 270 16.31 -9.55 18.98
C GLU A 270 15.24 -9.02 19.94
N SER A 271 15.64 -8.63 21.14
CA SER A 271 14.76 -8.05 22.16
C SER A 271 14.16 -6.70 21.78
N PHE A 272 14.65 -6.05 20.71
CA PHE A 272 14.12 -4.80 20.19
C PHE A 272 13.00 -5.00 19.17
N VAL A 273 12.83 -6.21 18.64
CA VAL A 273 11.71 -6.51 17.73
C VAL A 273 10.41 -6.31 18.50
N SER A 274 9.51 -5.46 18.00
CA SER A 274 8.21 -5.28 18.65
C SER A 274 7.31 -6.50 18.44
N HIS A 275 6.79 -7.05 19.55
CA HIS A 275 5.87 -8.20 19.53
C HIS A 275 4.41 -7.79 19.28
N ALA A 276 4.11 -6.50 19.21
CA ALA A 276 2.78 -5.96 18.96
C ALA A 276 2.91 -4.75 18.02
N HIS A 277 2.91 -5.01 16.71
CA HIS A 277 3.14 -4.01 15.68
C HIS A 277 1.94 -3.90 14.73
N ALA A 278 1.35 -2.71 14.67
CA ALA A 278 0.09 -2.46 13.97
C ALA A 278 0.20 -2.59 12.45
N TRP A 279 1.39 -2.35 11.87
CA TRP A 279 1.62 -2.45 10.43
C TRP A 279 1.50 -3.87 9.88
N SER A 280 1.39 -4.88 10.76
CA SER A 280 1.29 -6.29 10.44
C SER A 280 -0.16 -6.77 10.41
N THR A 281 -1.14 -5.85 10.43
CA THR A 281 -2.57 -6.15 10.57
C THR A 281 -3.34 -6.20 9.25
N GLY A 282 -2.65 -6.19 8.10
CA GLY A 282 -3.26 -6.25 6.76
C GLY A 282 -4.28 -7.37 6.52
N PRO A 283 -4.17 -8.58 7.12
CA PRO A 283 -5.22 -9.59 7.03
C PRO A 283 -6.56 -9.13 7.59
N VAL A 284 -6.58 -8.28 8.61
CA VAL A 284 -7.83 -7.76 9.18
C VAL A 284 -8.58 -6.96 8.12
N TYR A 285 -7.90 -6.02 7.47
CA TYR A 285 -8.51 -5.21 6.41
C TYR A 285 -8.89 -6.07 5.21
N SER A 286 -7.96 -6.84 4.66
CA SER A 286 -8.20 -7.61 3.43
C SER A 286 -9.26 -8.70 3.56
N LEU A 287 -9.38 -9.38 4.71
CA LEU A 287 -10.45 -10.36 4.91
C LEU A 287 -11.82 -9.68 4.99
N LEU A 288 -11.91 -8.50 5.62
CA LEU A 288 -13.16 -7.74 5.69
C LEU A 288 -13.55 -7.20 4.31
N THR A 289 -12.61 -6.63 3.56
CA THR A 289 -12.93 -5.97 2.29
C THR A 289 -13.03 -6.95 1.13
N GLU A 290 -12.09 -7.90 1.01
CA GLU A 290 -11.95 -8.75 -0.19
C GLU A 290 -12.62 -10.11 -0.06
N VAL A 291 -12.80 -10.62 1.17
CA VAL A 291 -13.46 -11.92 1.39
C VAL A 291 -14.90 -11.73 1.84
N VAL A 292 -15.14 -10.88 2.85
CA VAL A 292 -16.50 -10.56 3.30
C VAL A 292 -17.20 -9.59 2.35
N GLY A 293 -16.44 -8.75 1.62
CA GLY A 293 -17.01 -7.78 0.67
C GLY A 293 -17.47 -6.48 1.34
N LEU A 294 -17.09 -6.21 2.60
CA LEU A 294 -17.48 -4.99 3.29
C LEU A 294 -16.60 -3.82 2.85
N LYS A 295 -17.05 -3.10 1.81
CA LYS A 295 -16.36 -1.94 1.24
C LYS A 295 -17.26 -0.72 1.17
N ALA A 296 -16.66 0.45 1.28
CA ALA A 296 -17.36 1.69 0.94
C ALA A 296 -17.51 1.74 -0.59
N SER A 297 -18.75 1.83 -1.07
CA SER A 297 -19.09 1.77 -2.50
C SER A 297 -18.63 2.98 -3.33
N LYS A 298 -18.06 4.01 -2.69
CA LYS A 298 -17.70 5.30 -3.32
C LYS A 298 -16.28 5.80 -3.00
N ILE A 299 -15.59 5.25 -2.00
CA ILE A 299 -14.20 5.59 -1.64
C ILE A 299 -13.56 4.30 -1.12
N ASP A 300 -12.86 3.56 -1.98
CA ASP A 300 -11.97 2.49 -1.54
C ASP A 300 -10.53 2.98 -1.70
N VAL A 301 -9.80 3.04 -0.58
CA VAL A 301 -8.39 3.45 -0.53
C VAL A 301 -7.49 2.56 -1.39
N MET A 302 -7.98 1.37 -1.78
CA MET A 302 -7.31 0.40 -2.63
C MET A 302 -7.86 0.33 -4.06
N ALA A 303 -8.86 1.16 -4.43
CA ALA A 303 -9.40 1.17 -5.79
C ALA A 303 -8.34 1.59 -6.83
N ARG A 304 -8.21 0.80 -7.90
CA ARG A 304 -7.15 0.90 -8.92
C ARG A 304 -7.48 1.79 -10.13
N GLU A 305 -8.27 2.84 -9.93
CA GLU A 305 -8.94 3.70 -10.95
C GLU A 305 -10.33 3.19 -11.37
N GLY A 306 -11.28 4.12 -11.54
CA GLY A 306 -12.54 3.91 -12.27
C GLY A 306 -13.86 4.24 -11.55
N ASN A 307 -13.95 4.13 -10.21
CA ASN A 307 -15.25 4.17 -9.51
C ASN A 307 -15.36 5.26 -8.43
N LEU A 308 -14.74 6.42 -8.65
CA LEU A 308 -15.07 7.61 -7.87
C LEU A 308 -16.10 8.42 -8.66
N GLU A 309 -17.35 7.93 -8.70
CA GLU A 309 -18.48 8.77 -9.11
C GLU A 309 -18.96 9.53 -7.87
N PHE A 310 -18.75 10.84 -7.86
CA PHE A 310 -19.28 11.75 -6.85
C PHE A 310 -20.80 11.94 -7.03
#